data_AF-Q8L2G3-F1
#
_entry.id   AF-Q8L2G3-F1
#
_cell.length_a   1.000
_cell.length_b   1.000
_cell.length_c   1.000
_cell.angle_alpha   90.00
_cell.angle_beta   90.00
_cell.angle_gamma   90.00
#
_symmetry.space_group_name_H-M   'P 1'
#
loop_
_entity.id
_entity.type
_entity.pdbx_description
1 polymer ?
#
loop_
_entity_poly.entity_id
_entity_poly.type
_entity_poly.pdbx_seq_one_letter_code
_entity_poly.pdbx_strand_id
1 'polypeptide(L)'
;LGPSGVTVVIAKDAFLAEANSDLPAMLRYSTHVKSNSLYNTPPTFAIYVMERVLAWVEEMGGLAAVAERNRRKAALVYEAIDGHPHLYLGHAEKRARSQMNVTFRLASEELERAFLSEAAEKGFVG
;
A
#
# COMPACT_ATOMS: atom_id res chain seq x y z
N LEU A 1 5.50 2.01 2.61
CA LEU A 1 6.23 3.07 3.33
C LEU A 1 7.75 2.84 3.31
N GLY A 2 8.29 1.99 2.44
CA GLY A 2 9.70 1.60 2.47
C GLY A 2 9.84 0.09 2.26
N PRO A 3 10.93 -0.53 2.75
CA PRO A 3 11.20 -1.95 2.58
C PRO A 3 10.35 -2.80 3.52
N SER A 4 10.29 -4.11 3.25
CA SER A 4 9.73 -5.10 4.18
C SER A 4 10.57 -5.19 5.46
N GLY A 5 9.97 -5.72 6.54
CA GLY A 5 10.65 -5.95 7.83
C GLY A 5 10.35 -4.94 8.93
N VAL A 6 9.51 -3.93 8.65
CA VAL A 6 8.97 -3.00 9.67
C VAL A 6 7.46 -2.88 9.50
N THR A 7 6.75 -2.75 10.63
CA THR A 7 5.30 -2.48 10.66
C THR A 7 5.07 -1.22 11.49
N VAL A 8 4.28 -0.29 10.97
CA VAL A 8 3.87 0.92 11.69
C VAL A 8 2.53 0.65 12.37
N VAL A 9 2.45 0.93 13.66
CA VAL A 9 1.21 0.86 14.43
C VAL A 9 0.93 2.25 14.99
N ILE A 10 -0.18 2.86 14.58
CA ILE A 10 -0.71 4.08 15.16
C ILE A 10 -1.94 3.68 15.99
N ALA A 11 -1.81 3.73 17.31
CA ALA A 11 -2.84 3.28 18.24
C ALA A 11 -3.20 4.39 19.23
N LYS A 12 -4.46 4.43 19.65
CA LYS A 12 -4.96 5.39 20.65
C LYS A 12 -4.69 4.85 22.05
N ASP A 13 -4.14 5.69 22.93
CA ASP A 13 -3.78 5.30 24.31
C ASP A 13 -4.92 4.64 25.09
N ALA A 14 -6.16 5.12 24.91
CA ALA A 14 -7.33 4.54 25.55
C ALA A 14 -7.53 3.05 25.21
N PHE A 15 -7.29 2.65 23.95
CA PHE A 15 -7.38 1.24 23.56
C PHE A 15 -6.22 0.40 24.12
N LEU A 16 -5.05 1.01 24.28
CA LEU A 16 -3.88 0.35 24.85
C LEU A 16 -4.00 0.12 26.35
N ALA A 17 -4.73 0.99 27.05
CA ALA A 17 -5.04 0.83 28.47
C ALA A 17 -5.96 -0.37 28.75
N GLU A 18 -6.83 -0.73 27.78
CA GLU A 18 -7.74 -1.88 27.85
C GLU A 18 -7.15 -3.17 27.24
N ALA A 19 -5.93 -3.11 26.70
CA ALA A 19 -5.32 -4.24 26.01
C ALA A 19 -5.00 -5.39 26.96
N ASN A 20 -5.21 -6.63 26.48
CA ASN A 20 -4.90 -7.83 27.25
C ASN A 20 -3.42 -7.85 27.68
N SER A 21 -3.18 -7.85 28.99
CA SER A 21 -1.84 -7.88 29.58
C SER A 21 -1.26 -9.28 29.76
N ASP A 22 -2.09 -10.33 29.62
CA ASP A 22 -1.72 -11.74 29.70
C ASP A 22 -1.31 -12.27 28.32
N LEU A 23 -0.24 -11.69 27.79
CA LEU A 23 0.38 -12.07 26.52
C LEU A 23 1.90 -12.07 26.67
N PRO A 24 2.64 -12.86 25.86
CA PRO A 24 4.09 -12.78 25.80
C PRO A 24 4.57 -11.34 25.57
N ALA A 25 5.71 -10.96 26.17
CA ALA A 25 6.20 -9.58 26.17
C ALA A 25 6.28 -8.96 24.76
N MET A 26 6.78 -9.70 23.77
CA MET A 26 6.88 -9.23 22.37
C MET A 26 5.53 -8.96 21.69
N LEU A 27 4.45 -9.56 22.16
CA LEU A 27 3.10 -9.42 21.59
C LEU A 27 2.26 -8.36 22.31
N ARG A 28 2.73 -7.83 23.45
CA ARG A 28 2.05 -6.77 24.19
C ARG A 28 2.45 -5.40 23.66
N TYR A 29 1.47 -4.62 23.20
CA TYR A 29 1.70 -3.22 22.81
C TYR A 29 2.32 -2.38 23.93
N SER A 30 1.94 -2.62 25.19
CA SER A 30 2.50 -1.90 26.33
C SER A 30 4.01 -2.09 26.49
N THR A 31 4.57 -3.23 26.08
CA THR A 31 6.02 -3.46 26.04
C THR A 31 6.69 -2.49 25.08
N HIS A 32 6.14 -2.35 23.87
CA HIS A 32 6.68 -1.49 22.83
C HIS A 32 6.50 -0.01 23.18
N VAL A 33 5.34 0.39 23.72
CA VAL A 33 5.07 1.77 24.13
C VAL A 33 6.00 2.23 25.25
N LYS A 34 6.13 1.43 26.32
CA LYS A 34 6.98 1.77 27.47
C LYS A 34 8.47 1.88 27.12
N SER A 35 8.90 1.16 26.08
CA SER A 35 10.29 1.15 25.61
C SER A 35 10.52 2.04 24.39
N ASN A 36 9.51 2.77 23.92
CA ASN A 36 9.56 3.52 22.66
C ASN A 36 10.04 2.66 21.47
N SER A 37 9.54 1.42 21.37
CA SER A 37 9.91 0.40 20.38
C SER A 37 11.37 -0.09 20.45
N LEU A 38 12.05 0.14 21.57
CA LEU A 38 13.44 -0.26 21.82
C LEU A 38 13.57 -1.37 22.87
N TYR A 39 12.51 -2.16 23.08
CA TYR A 39 12.54 -3.30 24.01
C TYR A 39 13.59 -4.35 23.62
N ASN A 40 13.75 -4.61 22.32
CA ASN A 40 14.76 -5.47 21.73
C ASN A 40 15.39 -4.77 20.50
N THR A 41 16.27 -5.48 19.77
CA THR A 41 16.89 -4.95 18.54
C THR A 41 15.81 -4.63 17.49
N PRO A 42 15.59 -3.35 17.16
CA PRO A 42 14.61 -2.98 16.16
C PRO A 42 15.16 -3.20 14.73
N PRO A 43 14.30 -3.25 13.70
CA PRO A 43 14.72 -3.30 12.30
C PRO A 43 15.25 -1.93 11.84
N THR A 44 16.42 -1.53 12.36
CA THR A 44 17.01 -0.18 12.22
C THR A 44 17.09 0.30 10.78
N PHE A 45 17.53 -0.55 9.85
CA PHE A 45 17.64 -0.18 8.44
C PHE A 45 16.26 0.07 7.79
N ALA A 46 15.27 -0.77 8.09
CA ALA A 46 13.93 -0.59 7.56
C ALA A 46 13.27 0.69 8.10
N ILE A 47 13.49 1.01 9.38
CA ILE A 47 13.04 2.26 10.00
C ILE A 47 13.71 3.47 9.33
N TYR A 48 15.02 3.42 9.09
CA TYR A 48 15.75 4.48 8.42
C TYR A 48 15.23 4.75 6.99
N VAL A 49 15.03 3.71 6.19
CA VAL A 49 14.50 3.88 4.82
C VAL A 49 13.07 4.40 4.86
N MET A 50 12.25 3.96 5.82
CA MET A 50 10.90 4.49 6.00
C MET A 50 10.92 6.00 6.26
N GLU A 51 11.81 6.47 7.12
CA GLU A 51 11.93 7.89 7.43
C GLU A 51 12.40 8.70 6.21
N ARG A 52 13.30 8.16 5.37
CA ARG A 52 13.63 8.76 4.06
C ARG A 52 12.42 8.86 3.11
N VAL A 53 11.56 7.84 3.07
CA VAL A 53 10.34 7.86 2.25
C VAL A 53 9.33 8.90 2.77
N LEU A 54 9.21 9.04 4.09
CA LEU A 54 8.34 10.05 4.70
C LEU A 54 8.83 11.47 4.40
N ALA A 55 10.14 11.73 4.51
CA ALA A 55 10.73 13.01 4.13
C ALA A 55 10.45 13.36 2.66
N TRP A 56 10.59 12.40 1.75
CA TRP A 56 10.23 12.58 0.35
C TRP A 56 8.75 12.94 0.13
N VAL A 57 7.84 12.33 0.90
CA VAL A 57 6.40 12.68 0.86
C VAL A 57 6.18 14.12 1.31
N GLU A 58 6.89 14.59 2.34
CA GLU A 58 6.81 15.98 2.80
C GLU A 58 7.34 16.95 1.73
N GLU A 59 8.51 16.67 1.16
CA GLU A 59 9.12 17.45 0.07
C GLU A 59 8.22 17.56 -1.16
N MET A 60 7.40 16.55 -1.43
CA MET A 60 6.42 16.53 -2.51
C MET A 60 5.20 17.46 -2.29
N GLY A 61 5.07 18.08 -1.12
CA GLY A 61 3.87 18.84 -0.72
C GLY A 61 2.90 18.03 0.14
N GLY A 62 3.39 16.98 0.80
CA GLY A 62 2.65 16.18 1.77
C GLY A 62 1.52 15.33 1.18
N LEU A 63 0.63 14.86 2.07
CA LEU A 63 -0.41 13.90 1.72
C LEU A 63 -1.40 14.41 0.66
N ALA A 64 -1.70 15.70 0.65
CA ALA A 64 -2.63 16.29 -0.34
C ALA A 64 -2.06 16.17 -1.76
N ALA A 65 -0.77 16.51 -1.95
CA ALA A 65 -0.10 16.42 -3.24
C ALA A 65 0.05 14.96 -3.69
N VAL A 66 0.41 14.04 -2.78
CA VAL A 66 0.51 12.60 -3.08
C VAL A 66 -0.86 12.02 -3.42
N ALA A 67 -1.92 12.40 -2.71
CA ALA A 67 -3.29 11.95 -3.00
C ALA A 67 -3.77 12.43 -4.37
N GLU A 68 -3.50 13.68 -4.74
CA GLU A 68 -3.79 14.21 -6.07
C GLU A 68 -3.03 13.45 -7.17
N ARG A 69 -1.73 13.23 -6.98
CA ARG A 69 -0.91 12.44 -7.91
C ARG A 69 -1.45 11.02 -8.07
N ASN A 70 -1.83 10.37 -6.96
CA ASN A 70 -2.39 9.01 -7.00
C ASN A 70 -3.75 8.98 -7.71
N ARG A 71 -4.62 9.97 -7.47
CA ARG A 71 -5.90 10.09 -8.17
C ARG A 71 -5.70 10.24 -9.67
N ARG A 72 -4.78 11.09 -10.13
CA ARG A 72 -4.47 11.29 -11.56
C ARG A 72 -3.97 10.00 -12.21
N LYS A 73 -3.00 9.31 -11.58
CA LYS A 73 -2.48 8.02 -12.10
C LYS A 73 -3.59 6.97 -12.21
N ALA A 74 -4.41 6.82 -11.17
CA ALA A 74 -5.50 5.86 -11.18
C ALA A 74 -6.57 6.21 -12.23
N ALA A 75 -6.91 7.49 -12.38
CA ALA A 75 -7.85 7.97 -13.39
C ALA A 75 -7.42 7.59 -14.81
N LEU A 76 -6.14 7.78 -15.16
CA LEU A 76 -5.62 7.41 -16.49
C LEU A 76 -5.88 5.93 -16.83
N VAL A 77 -5.65 5.02 -15.88
CA VAL A 77 -5.88 3.58 -16.10
C VAL A 77 -7.37 3.26 -16.13
N TYR A 78 -8.16 3.83 -15.23
CA TYR A 78 -9.60 3.59 -15.20
C TYR A 78 -10.35 4.18 -16.38
N GLU A 79 -9.92 5.32 -16.92
CA GLU A 79 -10.45 5.91 -18.15
C GLU A 79 -10.18 4.99 -19.35
N ALA A 80 -9.00 4.38 -19.43
CA ALA A 80 -8.69 3.39 -20.46
C ALA A 80 -9.58 2.14 -20.35
N ILE A 81 -9.82 1.64 -19.13
CA ILE A 81 -10.71 0.51 -18.86
C ILE A 81 -12.16 0.86 -19.25
N ASP A 82 -12.67 1.98 -18.75
CA ASP A 82 -14.06 2.40 -18.97
C ASP A 82 -14.34 2.80 -20.42
N GLY A 83 -13.32 3.28 -21.14
CA GLY A 83 -13.40 3.60 -22.56
C GLY A 83 -13.50 2.37 -23.47
N HIS A 84 -13.10 1.18 -22.99
CA HIS A 84 -13.12 -0.06 -23.78
C HIS A 84 -13.80 -1.21 -23.02
N PRO A 85 -15.10 -1.09 -22.68
CA PRO A 85 -15.81 -2.04 -21.81
C PRO A 85 -16.01 -3.43 -22.43
N HIS A 86 -15.81 -3.56 -23.75
CA HIS A 86 -15.84 -4.85 -24.45
C HIS A 86 -14.51 -5.61 -24.35
N LEU A 87 -13.43 -4.93 -23.98
CA LEU A 87 -12.08 -5.50 -23.88
C LEU A 87 -11.62 -5.61 -22.42
N TYR A 88 -11.77 -4.53 -21.65
CA TYR A 88 -11.37 -4.47 -20.25
C TYR A 88 -12.59 -4.49 -19.32
N LEU A 89 -12.54 -5.39 -18.35
CA LEU A 89 -13.59 -5.60 -17.37
C LEU A 89 -13.05 -5.28 -15.98
N GLY A 90 -13.32 -4.07 -15.49
CA GLY A 90 -12.92 -3.67 -14.14
C GLY A 90 -13.62 -4.54 -13.07
N HIS A 91 -12.86 -5.05 -12.09
CA HIS A 91 -13.38 -5.98 -11.10
C HIS A 91 -14.27 -5.30 -10.04
N ALA A 92 -13.82 -4.15 -9.52
CA ALA A 92 -14.55 -3.42 -8.49
C ALA A 92 -15.65 -2.53 -9.07
N GLU A 93 -16.75 -2.36 -8.31
CA GLU A 93 -17.75 -1.30 -8.57
C GLU A 93 -17.06 0.06 -8.66
N LYS A 94 -17.53 0.95 -9.56
CA LYS A 94 -16.89 2.25 -9.82
C LYS A 94 -16.61 3.07 -8.56
N ARG A 95 -17.55 3.07 -7.61
CA ARG A 95 -17.45 3.81 -6.32
C ARG A 95 -16.45 3.22 -5.33
N ALA A 96 -16.06 1.96 -5.50
CA ALA A 96 -15.18 1.21 -4.60
C ALA A 96 -13.80 0.93 -5.21
N ARG A 97 -13.49 1.57 -6.36
CA ARG A 97 -12.22 1.42 -7.06
C ARG A 97 -11.04 1.92 -6.23
N SER A 98 -10.02 1.08 -6.09
CA SER A 98 -8.80 1.42 -5.38
C SER A 98 -7.93 2.39 -6.21
N GLN A 99 -7.36 3.40 -5.56
CA GLN A 99 -6.37 4.27 -6.16
C GLN A 99 -4.95 3.65 -6.17
N MET A 100 -4.78 2.52 -5.48
CA MET A 100 -3.47 1.86 -5.30
C MET A 100 -3.34 0.61 -6.17
N ASN A 101 -4.40 -0.18 -6.29
CA ASN A 101 -4.40 -1.48 -6.97
C ASN A 101 -5.57 -1.54 -7.95
N VAL A 102 -5.27 -1.33 -9.23
CA VAL A 102 -6.27 -1.42 -10.30
C VAL A 102 -6.39 -2.86 -10.77
N THR A 103 -7.52 -3.50 -10.49
CA THR A 103 -7.80 -4.88 -10.89
C THR A 103 -8.83 -4.92 -12.01
N PHE A 104 -8.50 -5.66 -13.08
CA PHE A 104 -9.35 -5.83 -14.25
C PHE A 104 -9.07 -7.19 -14.90
N ARG A 105 -10.04 -7.65 -15.68
CA ARG A 105 -9.94 -8.82 -16.55
C ARG A 105 -10.01 -8.40 -18.01
N LEU A 106 -9.64 -9.30 -18.91
CA LEU A 106 -9.99 -9.17 -20.33
C LEU A 106 -11.19 -10.05 -20.67
N ALA A 107 -11.71 -9.93 -21.90
CA ALA A 107 -12.85 -10.70 -22.38
C ALA A 107 -12.64 -12.24 -22.35
N SER A 108 -11.39 -12.72 -22.32
CA SER A 108 -11.05 -14.13 -22.19
C SER A 108 -9.68 -14.34 -21.53
N GLU A 109 -9.44 -15.52 -20.95
CA GLU A 109 -8.14 -15.88 -20.38
C GLU A 109 -7.01 -15.97 -21.41
N GLU A 110 -7.35 -16.27 -22.66
CA GLU A 110 -6.38 -16.26 -23.75
C GLU A 110 -5.84 -14.85 -24.00
N LEU A 111 -6.73 -13.86 -24.03
CA LEU A 111 -6.34 -12.46 -24.13
C LEU A 111 -5.58 -11.98 -22.89
N GLU A 112 -5.94 -12.44 -21.69
CA GLU A 112 -5.18 -12.15 -20.46
C GLU A 112 -3.74 -12.67 -20.56
N ARG A 113 -3.54 -13.92 -21.04
CA ARG A 113 -2.20 -14.49 -21.25
C ARG A 113 -1.40 -13.72 -22.30
N ALA A 114 -2.01 -13.38 -23.43
CA ALA A 114 -1.35 -12.59 -24.48
C ALA A 114 -0.96 -11.20 -23.96
N PHE A 115 -1.87 -10.51 -23.27
CA PHE A 115 -1.63 -9.20 -22.67
C PHE A 115 -0.43 -9.22 -21.70
N LEU A 116 -0.37 -10.21 -20.80
CA LEU A 116 0.72 -10.32 -19.84
C LEU A 116 2.06 -10.62 -20.53
N SER A 117 2.07 -11.48 -21.54
CA SER A 117 3.28 -11.80 -22.32
C SER A 117 3.81 -10.56 -23.04
N GLU A 118 2.96 -9.85 -23.78
CA GLU A 118 3.36 -8.64 -24.52
C GLU A 118 3.75 -7.48 -23.58
N ALA A 119 3.10 -7.38 -22.41
CA ALA A 119 3.47 -6.40 -21.40
C ALA A 119 4.88 -6.69 -20.84
N ALA A 120 5.19 -7.96 -20.56
CA ALA A 120 6.51 -8.37 -20.09
C ALA A 120 7.61 -8.06 -21.13
N GLU A 121 7.36 -8.31 -22.41
CA GLU A 121 8.28 -7.95 -23.51
C GLU A 121 8.53 -6.44 -23.60
N LYS A 122 7.55 -5.61 -23.20
CA LYS A 122 7.66 -4.16 -23.14
C LYS A 122 8.24 -3.64 -21.81
N GLY A 123 8.69 -4.53 -20.93
CA GLY A 123 9.35 -4.19 -19.67
C GLY A 123 8.39 -3.88 -18.51
N PHE A 124 7.10 -4.20 -18.65
CA PHE A 124 6.19 -4.19 -17.51
C PHE A 124 6.48 -5.41 -16.63
N VAL A 125 6.71 -5.16 -15.34
CA VAL A 125 7.04 -6.21 -14.36
C VAL A 125 5.90 -6.32 -13.37
N GLY A 126 5.45 -7.56 -13.15
CA GLY A 126 4.37 -7.92 -12.24
C GLY A 126 4.42 -9.40 -11.91
#